data_AF-A0A699WMH4-F1
#
_entry.id   AF-A0A699WMH4-F1
#
_cell.length_a   1.000
_cell.length_b   1.000
_cell.length_c   1.000
_cell.angle_alpha   90.00
_cell.angle_beta   90.00
_cell.angle_gamma   90.00
#
_symmetry.space_group_name_H-M   'P 1'
#
loop_
_entity.id
_entity.type
_entity.pdbx_description
1 polymer ?
#
loop_
_entity_poly.entity_id
_entity_poly.type
_entity_poly.pdbx_seq_one_letter_code
_entity_poly.pdbx_strand_id
1 'polypeptide(L)'
;ELNMRQRQWLELLSDYDCDIRYHPGKANVVADALSRKEREPPLRVRALVMTIGLDLPRQILSAQTEARKPENVKKKDVGGMLVENSKDPEKVRTKKLEPRPDGTLCLNDRSWLPCYGDLRTMIMHESHKS
;
A
#
# COMPACT_ATOMS: atom_id res chain seq x y z
N GLU A 1 -13.85 17.21 -27.85
CA GLU A 1 -12.77 17.13 -26.84
C GLU A 1 -13.10 15.99 -25.86
N LEU A 2 -12.13 15.13 -25.50
CA LEU A 2 -12.36 13.97 -24.62
C LEU A 2 -12.17 14.33 -23.14
N ASN A 3 -13.07 13.85 -22.28
CA ASN A 3 -12.96 13.96 -20.83
C ASN A 3 -11.73 13.17 -20.31
N MET A 4 -11.13 13.59 -19.20
CA MET A 4 -9.99 12.91 -18.54
C MET A 4 -10.19 11.39 -18.39
N ARG A 5 -11.41 10.95 -18.03
CA ARG A 5 -11.71 9.52 -17.92
C ARG A 5 -11.59 8.81 -19.27
N GLN A 6 -12.10 9.42 -20.35
CA GLN A 6 -12.04 8.83 -21.69
C GLN A 6 -10.61 8.72 -22.21
N ARG A 7 -9.74 9.69 -21.89
CA ARG A 7 -8.31 9.63 -22.27
C ARG A 7 -7.60 8.47 -21.58
N GLN A 8 -7.82 8.30 -20.27
CA GLN A 8 -7.26 7.16 -19.51
C GLN A 8 -7.73 5.80 -20.07
N TRP A 9 -9.00 5.69 -20.48
CA TRP A 9 -9.49 4.46 -21.10
C TRP A 9 -8.87 4.21 -22.48
N LEU A 10 -8.61 5.25 -23.27
CA LEU A 10 -7.94 5.11 -24.57
C LEU A 10 -6.48 4.67 -24.43
N GLU A 11 -5.74 5.21 -23.46
CA GLU A 11 -4.39 4.75 -23.14
C GLU A 11 -4.40 3.26 -22.78
N LEU A 12 -5.31 2.84 -21.90
CA LEU A 12 -5.44 1.44 -21.51
C LEU A 12 -5.81 0.51 -22.68
N LEU A 13 -6.72 0.94 -23.54
CA LEU A 13 -7.15 0.14 -24.69
C LEU A 13 -6.07 0.03 -25.76
N SER A 14 -5.14 0.99 -25.84
CA SER A 14 -4.05 0.97 -26.83
C SER A 14 -3.05 -0.18 -26.64
N ASP A 15 -2.98 -0.75 -25.44
CA ASP A 15 -2.15 -1.91 -25.13
C ASP A 15 -2.74 -3.24 -25.66
N TYR A 16 -4.00 -3.23 -26.11
CA TYR A 16 -4.71 -4.41 -26.59
C TYR A 16 -5.04 -4.25 -28.07
N ASP A 17 -4.77 -5.31 -28.85
CA ASP A 17 -5.24 -5.40 -30.23
C ASP A 17 -6.75 -5.69 -30.24
N CYS A 18 -7.56 -4.63 -30.11
CA CYS A 18 -9.00 -4.73 -29.95
C CYS A 18 -9.76 -3.74 -30.85
N ASP A 19 -10.76 -4.27 -31.56
CA ASP A 19 -11.70 -3.47 -32.36
C ASP A 19 -12.94 -3.12 -31.53
N ILE A 20 -13.24 -1.83 -31.39
CA ILE A 20 -14.48 -1.39 -30.75
C ILE A 20 -15.65 -1.53 -31.73
N ARG A 21 -16.50 -2.54 -31.53
CA ARG A 21 -17.70 -2.80 -32.35
C ARG A 21 -18.98 -2.54 -31.57
N TYR A 22 -19.91 -1.81 -32.18
CA TYR A 22 -21.23 -1.56 -31.60
C TYR A 22 -22.21 -2.70 -31.96
N HIS A 23 -22.82 -3.30 -30.93
CA HIS A 23 -23.74 -4.42 -31.08
C HIS A 23 -25.10 -4.08 -30.45
N PRO A 24 -26.08 -3.60 -31.25
CA PRO A 24 -27.40 -3.25 -30.74
C PRO A 24 -28.27 -4.49 -30.43
N GLY A 25 -29.15 -4.36 -29.45
CA GLY A 25 -30.27 -5.28 -29.22
C GLY A 25 -29.84 -6.70 -28.79
N LYS A 26 -30.20 -7.71 -29.60
CA LYS A 26 -30.12 -9.15 -29.26
C LYS A 26 -28.70 -9.64 -28.94
N ALA A 27 -27.68 -9.04 -29.53
CA ALA A 27 -26.29 -9.39 -29.25
C ALA A 27 -25.80 -8.91 -27.86
N ASN A 28 -26.48 -7.92 -27.26
CA ASN A 28 -26.13 -7.39 -25.94
C ASN A 28 -26.86 -8.12 -24.79
N VAL A 29 -27.74 -9.08 -25.09
CA VAL A 29 -28.58 -9.77 -24.08
C VAL A 29 -27.73 -10.49 -23.04
N VAL A 30 -26.63 -11.12 -23.46
CA VAL A 30 -25.71 -11.82 -22.54
C VAL A 30 -25.01 -10.82 -21.61
N ALA A 31 -24.49 -9.72 -22.15
CA ALA A 31 -23.80 -8.70 -21.36
C ALA A 31 -24.76 -7.99 -20.40
N ASP A 32 -25.98 -7.65 -20.83
CA ASP A 32 -27.01 -7.04 -19.99
C ASP A 32 -27.45 -8.00 -18.87
N ALA A 33 -27.67 -9.28 -19.18
CA ALA A 33 -28.00 -10.29 -18.16
C ALA A 33 -26.88 -10.45 -17.12
N LEU A 34 -25.61 -10.46 -17.54
CA LEU A 34 -24.46 -10.53 -16.64
C LEU A 34 -24.27 -9.25 -15.81
N SER A 35 -24.57 -8.08 -16.39
CA SER A 35 -24.49 -6.80 -15.67
C SER A 35 -25.53 -6.69 -14.55
N ARG A 36 -26.68 -7.36 -14.71
CA ARG A 36 -27.78 -7.36 -13.73
C ARG A 36 -27.65 -8.46 -12.69
N LYS A 37 -26.75 -9.43 -12.89
CA LYS A 37 -26.50 -10.48 -11.90
C LYS A 37 -25.99 -9.82 -10.63
N GLU A 38 -26.74 -9.98 -9.54
CA GLU A 38 -26.36 -9.50 -8.22
C GLU A 38 -24.97 -10.07 -7.89
N ARG A 39 -23.98 -9.18 -7.82
CA ARG A 39 -22.69 -9.54 -7.25
C ARG A 39 -22.94 -9.63 -5.77
N GLU A 40 -22.75 -10.80 -5.18
CA GLU A 40 -22.65 -10.88 -3.73
C GLU A 40 -21.66 -9.79 -3.30
N PRO A 41 -22.09 -8.82 -2.46
CA PRO A 41 -21.17 -7.83 -1.98
C PRO A 41 -20.02 -8.60 -1.33
N PRO A 42 -18.75 -8.36 -1.70
CA PRO A 42 -17.66 -9.02 -1.03
C PRO A 42 -17.86 -8.78 0.46
N LEU A 43 -17.88 -9.85 1.24
CA LEU A 43 -17.94 -9.79 2.69
C LEU A 43 -16.74 -8.98 3.16
N ARG A 44 -16.89 -7.66 3.26
CA ARG A 44 -15.88 -6.79 3.85
C ARG A 44 -15.91 -7.09 5.34
N VAL A 45 -15.17 -8.10 5.76
CA VAL A 45 -15.02 -8.47 7.17
C VAL A 45 -14.35 -7.29 7.88
N ARG A 46 -15.15 -6.36 8.41
CA ARG A 46 -14.67 -5.21 9.19
C ARG A 46 -14.02 -5.63 10.52
N ALA A 47 -14.22 -6.88 10.94
CA ALA A 47 -13.73 -7.39 12.22
C ALA A 47 -12.21 -7.60 12.25
N LEU A 48 -11.59 -8.13 11.17
CA LEU A 48 -10.14 -8.35 11.13
C LEU A 48 -9.37 -7.02 11.07
N VAL A 49 -9.89 -6.06 10.30
CA VAL A 49 -9.38 -4.68 10.19
C VAL A 49 -9.38 -3.95 11.54
N MET A 50 -10.30 -4.28 12.45
CA MET A 50 -10.32 -3.72 13.81
C MET A 50 -9.26 -4.33 14.73
N THR A 51 -9.00 -5.65 14.64
CA THR A 51 -7.97 -6.30 15.46
C THR A 51 -6.55 -5.88 15.11
N ILE A 52 -6.27 -5.63 13.83
CA ILE A 52 -4.96 -5.08 13.44
C ILE A 52 -4.97 -3.56 13.53
N GLY A 53 -6.03 -2.87 13.10
CA GLY A 53 -6.09 -1.40 13.10
C GLY A 53 -5.90 -0.71 14.45
N LEU A 54 -6.34 -1.32 15.57
CA LEU A 54 -6.20 -0.71 16.90
C LEU A 54 -4.81 -0.90 17.52
N ASP A 55 -4.12 -2.01 17.25
CA ASP A 55 -2.78 -2.29 17.80
C ASP A 55 -1.66 -1.99 16.81
N LEU A 56 -1.97 -1.74 15.53
CA LEU A 56 -0.99 -1.46 14.48
C LEU A 56 -0.08 -0.26 14.82
N PRO A 57 -0.57 0.90 15.29
CA PRO A 57 0.31 2.01 15.66
C PRO A 57 1.32 1.61 16.75
N ARG A 58 0.87 0.77 17.69
CA ARG A 58 1.66 0.31 18.84
C ARG A 58 2.71 -0.72 18.41
N GLN A 59 2.37 -1.61 17.48
CA GLN A 59 3.32 -2.55 16.86
C GLN A 59 4.34 -1.85 15.95
N ILE A 60 3.92 -0.80 15.22
CA ILE A 60 4.83 0.04 14.45
C ILE A 60 5.83 0.70 15.38
N LEU A 61 5.37 1.32 16.47
CA LEU A 61 6.23 1.98 17.44
C LEU A 61 7.25 1.02 18.07
N SER A 62 6.81 -0.20 18.46
CA SER A 62 7.72 -1.19 19.03
C SER A 62 8.77 -1.64 18.01
N ALA A 63 8.36 -1.95 16.78
CA ALA A 63 9.28 -2.32 15.71
C ALA A 63 10.28 -1.20 15.38
N GLN A 64 9.84 0.05 15.34
CA GLN A 64 10.71 1.22 15.13
C GLN A 64 11.70 1.40 16.27
N THR A 65 11.28 1.20 17.52
CA THR A 65 12.14 1.30 18.71
C THR A 65 13.22 0.23 18.68
N GLU A 66 12.85 -1.01 18.37
CA GLU A 66 13.79 -2.14 18.27
C GLU A 66 14.78 -1.98 17.10
N ALA A 67 14.31 -1.51 15.94
CA ALA A 67 15.15 -1.28 14.77
C ALA A 67 16.18 -0.16 14.96
N ARG A 68 15.96 0.75 15.92
CA ARG A 68 16.90 1.83 16.27
C ARG A 68 17.95 1.41 17.29
N LYS A 69 17.81 0.26 17.96
CA LYS A 69 18.84 -0.25 18.87
C LYS A 69 20.13 -0.53 18.09
N PRO A 70 21.30 -0.16 18.62
CA PRO A 70 22.58 -0.27 17.89
C PRO A 70 22.91 -1.69 17.40
N GLU A 71 22.42 -2.71 18.11
CA GLU A 71 22.59 -4.14 17.77
C GLU A 71 21.82 -4.55 16.50
N ASN A 72 20.69 -3.90 16.23
CA ASN A 72 19.78 -4.22 15.14
C ASN A 72 20.00 -3.36 13.90
N VAL A 73 21.00 -2.48 13.91
CA VAL A 73 21.31 -1.57 12.81
C VAL A 73 22.06 -2.32 11.70
N LYS A 74 21.38 -3.15 10.91
CA LYS A 74 21.96 -3.70 9.68
C LYS A 74 21.76 -2.72 8.52
N LYS A 75 22.73 -2.67 7.59
CA LYS A 75 22.67 -1.81 6.37
C LYS A 75 21.41 -2.03 5.50
N LYS A 76 20.73 -3.18 5.65
CA LYS A 76 19.54 -3.59 4.87
C LYS A 76 18.21 -3.27 5.53
N ASP A 77 18.16 -2.97 6.83
CA ASP A 77 16.88 -2.66 7.55
C ASP A 77 16.28 -1.31 7.16
N VAL A 78 16.99 -0.65 6.27
CA VAL A 78 16.89 0.73 5.90
C VAL A 78 16.66 0.73 4.38
N GLY A 79 15.48 0.30 3.94
CA GLY A 79 15.09 0.30 2.53
C GLY A 79 15.41 1.65 1.87
N GLY A 80 16.54 1.74 1.17
CA GLY A 80 16.98 2.91 0.42
C GLY A 80 17.52 4.12 1.22
N MET A 81 17.62 4.11 2.55
CA MET A 81 18.05 5.31 3.32
C MET A 81 19.58 5.47 3.48
N LEU A 82 20.39 4.53 2.97
CA LEU A 82 21.85 4.67 2.83
C LEU A 82 22.11 4.70 1.31
N VAL A 83 22.58 5.80 0.72
CA VAL A 83 23.94 6.32 0.89
C VAL A 83 23.97 7.85 0.83
N GLU A 84 24.29 8.49 1.94
CA GLU A 84 25.20 9.63 1.90
C GLU A 84 26.29 9.37 2.95
N ASN A 85 27.53 9.65 2.57
CA ASN A 85 28.78 9.27 3.21
C ASN A 85 29.04 9.97 4.57
N SER A 86 28.04 10.04 5.45
CA SER A 86 28.17 10.61 6.79
C SER A 86 28.87 9.62 7.73
N LYS A 87 29.87 10.13 8.46
CA LYS A 87 30.62 9.40 9.50
C LYS A 87 29.74 8.97 10.70
N ASP A 88 28.52 9.48 10.78
CA ASP A 88 27.56 9.19 11.86
C ASP A 88 26.19 8.79 11.27
N PRO A 89 25.84 7.50 11.27
CA PRO A 89 24.58 6.99 10.74
C PRO A 89 23.38 7.34 11.63
N GLU A 90 23.58 7.56 12.94
CA GLU A 90 22.52 7.94 13.89
C GLU A 90 22.00 9.36 13.57
N LYS A 91 22.91 10.32 13.33
CA LYS A 91 22.53 11.71 13.02
C LYS A 91 21.80 11.88 11.68
N VAL A 92 22.09 11.05 10.68
CA VAL A 92 21.41 11.13 9.37
C VAL A 92 19.98 10.63 9.47
N ARG A 93 19.72 9.61 10.30
CA ARG A 93 18.40 8.99 10.50
C ARG A 93 17.38 9.96 11.08
N THR A 94 17.79 10.67 12.13
CA THR A 94 16.91 11.59 12.86
C THR A 94 16.53 12.82 12.03
N LYS A 95 17.32 13.17 11.00
CA LYS A 95 17.04 14.35 10.15
C LYS A 95 15.96 14.13 9.09
N LYS A 96 15.70 12.89 8.66
CA LYS A 96 14.69 12.58 7.63
C LYS A 96 13.39 12.00 8.18
N LEU A 97 13.41 11.57 9.44
CA LEU A 97 12.24 10.97 10.09
C LEU A 97 11.55 12.00 10.97
N GLU A 98 10.29 12.27 10.68
CA GLU A 98 9.46 13.20 11.42
C GLU A 98 8.60 12.44 12.45
N PRO A 99 8.62 12.82 13.73
CA PRO A 99 7.79 12.19 14.74
C PRO A 99 6.32 12.65 14.61
N ARG A 100 5.40 11.71 14.79
CA ARG A 100 3.96 11.96 14.93
C ARG A 100 3.55 12.15 16.40
N PRO A 101 2.34 12.69 16.66
CA PRO A 101 1.81 12.82 18.03
C PRO A 101 1.71 11.50 18.81
N ASP A 102 1.59 10.37 18.11
CA ASP A 102 1.55 9.02 18.68
C ASP A 102 2.95 8.42 18.95
N GLY A 103 4.01 9.18 18.67
CA GLY A 103 5.40 8.76 18.84
C GLY A 103 5.98 7.97 17.67
N THR A 104 5.17 7.60 16.66
CA THR A 104 5.66 6.89 15.49
C THR A 104 6.48 7.82 14.58
N LEU A 105 7.48 7.25 13.90
CA LEU A 105 8.33 7.96 12.96
C LEU A 105 7.78 7.85 11.53
N CYS A 106 7.85 8.96 10.78
CA CYS A 106 7.37 9.07 9.42
C CYS A 106 8.44 9.53 8.45
N LEU A 107 8.31 9.11 7.20
CA LEU A 107 9.13 9.54 6.07
C LEU A 107 8.18 10.01 4.95
N ASN A 108 8.29 11.26 4.53
CA ASN A 108 7.41 11.87 3.50
C ASN A 108 5.92 11.65 3.81
N ASP A 109 5.49 12.06 5.01
CA ASP A 109 4.13 11.92 5.54
C ASP A 109 3.62 10.47 5.73
N ARG A 110 4.43 9.44 5.46
CA ARG A 110 4.05 8.02 5.62
C ARG A 110 4.76 7.39 6.79
N SER A 111 4.06 6.54 7.55
CA SER A 111 4.67 5.77 8.64
C SER A 111 5.84 4.93 8.12
N TRP A 112 7.01 5.09 8.74
CA TRP A 112 8.19 4.34 8.37
C TRP A 112 8.09 2.91 8.94
N LEU A 113 8.10 1.90 8.07
CA LEU A 113 8.11 0.50 8.49
C LEU A 113 9.53 -0.05 8.39
N PRO A 114 10.21 -0.36 9.51
CA PRO A 114 11.51 -1.00 9.48
C PRO A 114 11.41 -2.42 8.91
N CYS A 115 12.49 -2.93 8.31
CA CYS A 115 12.58 -4.36 7.95
C CYS A 115 13.01 -5.21 9.15
N TYR A 116 12.49 -4.89 10.33
CA TYR A 116 12.78 -5.58 11.58
C TYR A 116 11.57 -6.41 12.02
N GLY A 117 11.80 -7.70 12.27
CA GLY A 117 10.75 -8.67 12.59
C GLY A 117 9.80 -8.94 11.42
N ASP A 118 8.66 -9.56 11.73
CA ASP A 118 7.68 -10.00 10.72
C ASP A 118 6.53 -9.01 10.48
N LEU A 119 6.59 -7.82 11.09
CA LEU A 119 5.51 -6.82 11.01
C LEU A 119 5.18 -6.44 9.57
N ARG A 120 6.19 -6.21 8.73
CA ARG A 120 6.01 -5.89 7.31
C ARG A 120 5.33 -7.05 6.57
N THR A 121 5.76 -8.28 6.83
CA THR A 121 5.20 -9.50 6.24
C THR A 121 3.74 -9.68 6.63
N MET A 122 3.42 -9.43 7.90
CA MET A 122 2.07 -9.49 8.44
C MET A 122 1.15 -8.45 7.80
N ILE A 123 1.58 -7.19 7.70
CA ILE A 123 0.82 -6.11 7.05
C ILE A 123 0.55 -6.44 5.58
N MET A 124 1.56 -6.93 4.85
CA MET A 124 1.40 -7.34 3.45
C MET A 124 0.40 -8.50 3.33
N HIS A 125 0.55 -9.53 4.16
CA HIS A 125 -0.30 -10.71 4.13
C HIS A 125 -1.78 -10.39 4.41
N GLU A 126 -2.04 -9.52 5.38
CA GLU A 126 -3.39 -9.05 5.69
C GLU A 126 -3.97 -8.22 4.54
N SER A 127 -3.18 -7.29 4.00
CA SER A 127 -3.60 -6.43 2.88
C SER A 127 -3.96 -7.24 1.64
N HIS A 128 -3.27 -8.35 1.38
CA HIS A 128 -3.55 -9.23 0.24
C HIS A 128 -4.77 -10.14 0.43
N LYS A 129 -5.23 -10.36 1.67
CA LYS A 129 -6.37 -11.22 1.99
C LYS A 129 -7.70 -10.47 2.15
N SER A 130 -7.65 -9.13 2.20
CA SER A 130 -8.82 -8.26 2.41
C SER A 130 -9.52 -7.84 1.12
#